data_AF-A0A431V9I6-F1
#
_entry.id   AF-A0A431V9I6-F1
#
_cell.length_a   1.000
_cell.length_b   1.000
_cell.length_c   1.000
_cell.angle_alpha   90.00
_cell.angle_beta   90.00
_cell.angle_gamma   90.00
#
_symmetry.space_group_name_H-M   'P 1'
#
loop_
_entity.id
_entity.type
_entity.pdbx_description
1 polymer ?
#
loop_
_entity_poly.entity_id
_entity_poly.type
_entity_poly.pdbx_seq_one_letter_code
_entity_poly.pdbx_strand_id
1 'polypeptide(L)'
;MTSASNETLSQLIIRRIISDPNASSRDRTVAILQLYRAEIEAALTDGCSVLALWRVMTADGRITSTYQSFRKCVNRFILGKQPPARRRN
;
A
#
# COMPACT_ATOMS: atom_id res chain seq x y z
N MET A 1 -2.78 16.18 -30.42
CA MET A 1 -2.78 14.74 -30.08
C MET A 1 -3.25 14.59 -28.64
N THR A 2 -4.54 14.35 -28.42
CA THR A 2 -5.11 14.12 -27.09
C THR A 2 -4.88 12.66 -26.71
N SER A 3 -3.87 12.39 -25.87
CA SER A 3 -3.64 11.06 -25.31
C SER A 3 -4.83 10.65 -24.45
N ALA A 4 -5.73 9.86 -25.04
CA ALA A 4 -6.78 9.16 -24.31
C ALA A 4 -6.12 8.18 -23.35
N SER A 5 -6.43 8.36 -22.07
CA SER A 5 -5.93 7.64 -20.90
C SER A 5 -6.12 6.13 -21.01
N ASN A 6 -5.02 5.39 -21.17
CA ASN A 6 -4.96 3.94 -20.96
C ASN A 6 -4.86 3.63 -19.45
N GLU A 7 -5.65 4.33 -18.62
CA GLU A 7 -5.65 4.18 -17.17
C GLU A 7 -6.47 2.94 -16.81
N THR A 8 -5.86 2.01 -16.08
CA THR A 8 -6.55 0.78 -15.67
C THR A 8 -7.56 1.07 -14.56
N LEU A 9 -8.56 0.20 -14.41
CA LEU A 9 -9.56 0.33 -13.32
C LEU A 9 -8.90 0.38 -11.93
N SER A 10 -7.79 -0.33 -11.73
CA SER A 10 -7.05 -0.28 -10.46
C SER A 10 -6.43 1.09 -10.22
N GLN A 11 -5.86 1.73 -11.24
CA GLN A 11 -5.31 3.09 -11.15
C GLN A 11 -6.41 4.11 -10.83
N LEU A 12 -7.58 4.00 -11.46
CA LEU A 12 -8.73 4.85 -11.15
C LEU A 12 -9.17 4.73 -9.69
N ILE A 13 -9.26 3.51 -9.15
CA ILE A 13 -9.62 3.25 -7.75
C ILE A 13 -8.56 3.85 -6.81
N ILE A 14 -7.28 3.60 -7.06
CA ILE A 14 -6.16 4.13 -6.27
C ILE A 14 -6.23 5.66 -6.22
N ARG A 15 -6.36 6.30 -7.39
CA ARG A 15 -6.44 7.76 -7.50
C ARG A 15 -7.65 8.31 -6.74
N ARG A 16 -8.80 7.66 -6.85
CA ARG A 16 -10.02 8.05 -6.13
C ARG A 16 -9.83 7.99 -4.63
N ILE A 17 -9.24 6.91 -4.11
CA ILE A 17 -8.98 6.73 -2.67
C ILE A 17 -7.97 7.75 -2.14
N ILE A 18 -6.90 8.03 -2.89
CA ILE A 18 -5.88 9.02 -2.49
C ILE A 18 -6.49 10.43 -2.42
N SER A 19 -7.38 10.76 -3.36
CA SER A 19 -8.01 12.09 -3.44
C SER A 19 -9.21 12.26 -2.49
N ASP A 20 -9.67 11.19 -1.85
CA ASP A 20 -10.86 11.21 -0.99
C ASP A 20 -10.49 11.61 0.46
N PRO A 21 -10.95 12.78 0.96
CA PRO A 21 -10.70 13.21 2.34
C PRO A 21 -11.38 12.31 3.38
N ASN A 22 -12.41 11.55 3.00
CA ASN A 22 -13.15 10.63 3.87
C ASN A 22 -12.65 9.19 3.83
N ALA A 23 -11.69 8.87 2.95
CA ALA A 23 -11.11 7.53 2.89
C ALA A 23 -10.48 7.12 4.22
N SER A 24 -10.63 5.85 4.60
CA SER A 24 -10.01 5.35 5.82
C SER A 24 -8.48 5.36 5.70
N SER A 25 -7.77 5.51 6.84
CA SER A 25 -6.30 5.42 6.87
C SER A 25 -5.79 4.10 6.29
N ARG A 26 -6.56 3.02 6.44
CA ARG A 26 -6.26 1.71 5.87
C ARG A 26 -6.38 1.71 4.35
N ASP A 27 -7.46 2.23 3.79
CA ASP A 27 -7.68 2.24 2.35
C ASP A 27 -6.63 3.11 1.66
N ARG A 28 -6.30 4.27 2.24
CA ARG A 28 -5.17 5.09 1.77
C ARG A 28 -3.85 4.34 1.80
N THR A 29 -3.57 3.64 2.91
CA THR A 29 -2.33 2.83 3.01
C THR A 29 -2.29 1.78 1.90
N VAL A 30 -3.39 1.07 1.64
CA VAL A 30 -3.44 0.06 0.57
C VAL A 30 -3.29 0.70 -0.81
N ALA A 31 -3.95 1.82 -1.07
CA ALA A 31 -3.82 2.54 -2.34
C ALA A 31 -2.37 2.98 -2.59
N ILE A 32 -1.71 3.53 -1.57
CA ILE A 32 -0.30 3.92 -1.63
C ILE A 32 0.61 2.70 -1.82
N LEU A 33 0.36 1.59 -1.13
CA LEU A 33 1.12 0.34 -1.35
C LEU A 33 0.99 -0.19 -2.78
N GLN A 34 -0.19 -0.06 -3.40
CA GLN A 34 -0.37 -0.47 -4.80
C GLN A 34 0.28 0.53 -5.77
N LEU A 35 0.23 1.82 -5.47
CA LEU A 35 0.87 2.86 -6.28
C LEU A 35 2.39 2.66 -6.35
N TYR A 36 3.03 2.37 -5.21
CA TYR A 36 4.48 2.17 -5.10
C TYR A 36 4.87 0.68 -5.10
N ARG A 37 4.01 -0.19 -5.63
CA ARG A 37 4.17 -1.65 -5.47
C ARG A 37 5.53 -2.15 -5.94
N ALA A 38 5.92 -1.76 -7.15
CA ALA A 38 7.18 -2.20 -7.76
C ALA A 38 8.40 -1.73 -6.94
N GLU A 39 8.40 -0.47 -6.49
CA GLU A 39 9.48 0.10 -5.66
C GLU A 39 9.56 -0.59 -4.30
N ILE A 40 8.42 -0.90 -3.68
CA ILE A 40 8.35 -1.60 -2.40
C ILE A 40 8.87 -3.03 -2.54
N GLU A 41 8.46 -3.75 -3.59
CA GLU A 41 8.94 -5.10 -3.88
C GLU A 41 10.46 -5.12 -4.13
N ALA A 42 10.97 -4.14 -4.88
CA ALA A 42 12.41 -3.96 -5.10
C ALA A 42 13.16 -3.71 -3.79
N ALA A 43 12.72 -2.73 -2.99
CA ALA A 43 13.37 -2.42 -1.71
C ALA A 43 13.37 -3.62 -0.73
N LEU A 44 12.28 -4.39 -0.70
CA LEU A 44 12.22 -5.62 0.11
C LEU A 44 13.20 -6.68 -0.40
N THR A 45 13.38 -6.78 -1.72
CA THR A 45 14.35 -7.68 -2.36
C THR A 45 15.78 -7.26 -2.04
N ASP A 46 16.05 -5.96 -1.97
CA ASP A 46 17.34 -5.38 -1.56
C ASP A 46 17.62 -5.51 -0.05
N GLY A 47 16.72 -6.15 0.71
CA GLY A 47 16.89 -6.41 2.14
C GLY A 47 16.40 -5.28 3.05
N CYS A 48 15.71 -4.26 2.53
CA CYS A 48 15.12 -3.23 3.38
C CYS A 48 14.02 -3.82 4.27
N SER A 49 14.03 -3.45 5.55
CA SER A 49 12.99 -3.89 6.47
C SER A 49 11.65 -3.17 6.22
N VAL A 50 10.53 -3.83 6.52
CA VAL A 50 9.18 -3.21 6.50
C VAL A 50 9.11 -1.97 7.41
N LEU A 51 9.87 -1.96 8.50
CA LEU A 51 9.97 -0.80 9.39
C LEU A 51 10.68 0.39 8.73
N ALA A 52 11.76 0.15 7.99
CA ALA A 52 12.48 1.19 7.27
C ALA A 52 11.58 1.82 6.20
N LEU A 53 10.88 0.99 5.42
CA LEU A 53 9.87 1.45 4.45
C LEU A 53 8.80 2.32 5.11
N TRP A 54 8.23 1.85 6.22
CA TRP A 54 7.23 2.62 6.96
C TRP A 54 7.77 3.99 7.39
N ARG A 55 8.97 4.03 8.00
CA ARG A 55 9.60 5.28 8.46
C ARG A 55 9.77 6.30 7.33
N VAL A 56 10.29 5.87 6.19
CA VAL A 56 10.48 6.74 5.01
C VAL A 56 9.14 7.25 4.50
N MET A 57 8.16 6.36 4.30
CA MET A 57 6.85 6.77 3.78
C MET A 57 6.08 7.67 4.75
N THR A 58 6.24 7.50 6.07
CA THR A 58 5.65 8.41 7.06
C THR A 58 6.37 9.75 7.12
N ALA A 59 7.71 9.75 7.03
CA ALA A 59 8.51 10.98 7.07
C ALA A 59 8.19 11.88 5.87
N ASP A 60 7.97 11.27 4.70
CA ASP A 60 7.52 11.93 3.48
C ASP A 60 6.02 12.32 3.51
N GLY A 61 5.28 11.98 4.58
CA GLY A 61 3.84 12.23 4.69
C GLY A 61 2.95 11.39 3.76
N ARG A 62 3.50 10.39 3.07
CA ARG A 62 2.76 9.52 2.13
C ARG A 62 1.76 8.62 2.85
N ILE A 63 2.05 8.23 4.09
CA ILE A 63 1.15 7.44 4.94
C ILE A 63 1.07 8.04 6.33
N THR A 64 -0.12 7.94 6.93
CA THR A 64 -0.40 8.39 8.31
C THR A 64 -0.77 7.24 9.23
N SER A 65 -0.79 6.00 8.71
CA SER A 65 -1.14 4.82 9.49
C SER A 65 -0.01 4.42 10.44
N THR A 66 -0.40 3.82 11.57
CA THR A 66 0.57 3.24 12.51
C THR A 66 1.36 2.10 11.86
N TYR A 67 2.57 1.87 12.35
CA TYR A 67 3.44 0.78 11.86
C TYR A 67 2.73 -0.58 11.86
N GLN A 68 1.94 -0.89 12.88
CA GLN A 68 1.22 -2.17 12.96
C GLN A 68 0.19 -2.33 11.84
N SER A 69 -0.55 -1.27 11.52
CA SER A 69 -1.52 -1.27 10.42
C SER A 69 -0.83 -1.38 9.07
N PHE A 70 0.27 -0.64 8.89
CA PHE A 70 1.09 -0.72 7.69
C PHE A 70 1.66 -2.13 7.47
N ARG A 71 2.31 -2.71 8.50
CA ARG A 71 2.88 -4.06 8.46
C ARG A 71 1.83 -5.11 8.12
N LYS A 72 0.61 -5.00 8.68
CA LYS A 72 -0.51 -5.90 8.33
C LYS A 72 -0.89 -5.80 6.85
N CYS A 73 -0.93 -4.58 6.30
CA CYS A 73 -1.24 -4.37 4.89
C CYS A 73 -0.13 -4.91 3.98
N VAL A 74 1.14 -4.61 4.27
CA VAL A 74 2.29 -5.14 3.51
C VAL A 74 2.31 -6.67 3.51
N ASN A 75 2.17 -7.30 4.69
CA ASN A 75 2.14 -8.75 4.79
C ASN A 75 1.04 -9.36 3.93
N ARG A 76 -0.15 -8.76 3.93
CA ARG A 76 -1.32 -9.29 3.22
C ARG A 76 -1.28 -9.05 1.71
N PHE A 77 -0.92 -7.84 1.27
CA PHE A 77 -1.12 -7.40 -0.12
C PHE A 77 0.16 -7.40 -0.96
N ILE A 78 1.33 -7.33 -0.32
CA ILE A 78 2.63 -7.38 -1.00
C ILE A 78 3.25 -8.77 -0.83
N LEU A 79 3.41 -9.22 0.41
CA LEU A 79 4.12 -10.48 0.70
C LEU A 79 3.24 -11.74 0.61
N GLY A 80 1.93 -11.60 0.41
CA GLY A 80 1.00 -12.74 0.34
C GLY A 80 0.91 -13.58 1.62
N LYS A 81 1.45 -13.10 2.73
CA LYS A 81 1.44 -13.75 4.05
C LYS A 81 0.06 -13.56 4.68
N GLN A 82 -0.94 -14.31 4.20
CA GLN A 82 -2.19 -14.42 4.95
C GLN A 82 -1.90 -15.10 6.30
N PRO A 83 -2.47 -14.60 7.42
CA PRO A 83 -2.48 -15.41 8.63
C PRO A 83 -3.20 -16.72 8.30
N PRO A 84 -2.73 -17.87 8.84
CA PRO A 84 -3.40 -19.15 8.61
C PRO A 84 -4.88 -18.94 8.92
N ALA A 85 -5.75 -19.34 7.99
CA ALA A 85 -7.19 -19.23 8.12
C ALA A 85 -7.55 -19.72 9.52
N ARG A 86 -8.10 -18.82 10.37
CA ARG A 86 -8.55 -19.22 11.70
C ARG A 86 -9.55 -20.34 11.47
N ARG A 87 -9.17 -21.59 11.76
CA ARG A 87 -10.11 -22.69 11.91
C ARG A 87 -11.08 -22.24 13.00
N ARG A 88 -12.29 -21.84 12.60
CA ARG A 88 -13.42 -21.75 13.51
C ARG A 88 -13.74 -23.20 13.87
N ASN A 89 -13.33 -23.62 15.07
CA ASN A 89 -13.93 -24.78 15.73
C ASN A 89 -15.33 -24.42 16.20
#